data_AF-A0A6G3ZRY3-F1
#
_entry.id   AF-A0A6G3ZRY3-F1
#
_cell.length_a   1.000
_cell.length_b   1.000
_cell.length_c   1.000
_cell.angle_alpha   90.00
_cell.angle_beta   90.00
_cell.angle_gamma   90.00
#
_symmetry.space_group_name_H-M   'P 1'
#
loop_
_entity.id
_entity.type
_entity.pdbx_description
1 polymer ?
#
loop_
_entity_poly.entity_id
_entity_poly.type
_entity_poly.pdbx_seq_one_letter_code
_entity_poly.pdbx_strand_id
1 'polypeptide(L)'
;MSTENPEETDSEIAKPNISGKDVTFLRTIRTLNATHDVGNEEIGAPATTGRIRELSGLVRSEVQHRLKRSEKMTDLITVHSAPVYNNGQRGPKSAELTEAGEQVLEQVTRGDLSIEGLATPEDIERLEKELVDIKQTLSEFEESPTGAFDEKKTERVNKLFEMMVTFMNAFEAMDVDLDEHRPETE
;
A
#
# COMPACT_ATOMS: atom_id res chain seq x y z
N MET A 1 47.74 23.78 0.59
CA MET A 1 46.30 24.09 0.65
C MET A 1 45.58 22.89 0.10
N SER A 2 45.12 22.03 0.99
CA SER A 2 44.49 20.76 0.66
C SER A 2 43.04 21.01 0.25
N THR A 3 42.66 20.48 -0.90
CA THR A 3 41.27 20.40 -1.36
C THR A 3 40.55 19.36 -0.50
N GLU A 4 39.62 19.81 0.34
CA GLU A 4 38.65 18.95 1.02
C GLU A 4 37.66 18.46 -0.05
N ASN A 5 37.75 17.17 -0.39
CA ASN A 5 36.67 16.46 -1.05
C ASN A 5 35.59 16.20 0.01
N PRO A 6 34.31 16.54 -0.24
CA PRO A 6 33.24 16.09 0.63
C PRO A 6 33.11 14.56 0.48
N GLU A 7 33.22 13.85 1.58
CA GLU A 7 32.82 12.44 1.66
C GLU A 7 31.32 12.38 1.36
N GLU A 8 30.98 11.96 0.13
CA GLU A 8 29.68 11.34 -0.16
C GLU A 8 29.58 10.11 0.75
N THR A 9 28.89 10.30 1.87
CA THR A 9 28.47 9.19 2.71
C THR A 9 27.34 8.51 1.96
N ASP A 10 27.71 7.53 1.13
CA ASP A 10 26.85 6.42 0.72
C ASP A 10 26.29 5.81 2.01
N SER A 11 25.18 6.35 2.49
CA SER A 11 24.34 5.72 3.50
C SER A 11 23.59 4.60 2.80
N GLU A 12 24.33 3.57 2.42
CA GLU A 12 23.81 2.28 2.03
C GLU A 12 23.17 1.70 3.31
N ILE A 13 21.89 2.03 3.54
CA ILE A 13 21.11 1.42 4.61
C ILE A 13 21.16 -0.08 4.35
N ALA A 14 21.94 -0.80 5.15
CA ALA A 14 22.03 -2.25 5.09
C ALA A 14 20.60 -2.81 5.04
N LYS A 15 20.28 -3.58 3.98
CA LYS A 15 18.91 -4.02 3.64
C LYS A 15 18.10 -4.29 4.91
N PRO A 16 17.18 -3.39 5.29
CA PRO A 16 16.44 -3.58 6.52
C PRO A 16 15.55 -4.80 6.34
N ASN A 17 15.57 -5.72 7.31
CA ASN A 17 14.74 -6.93 7.27
C ASN A 17 13.28 -6.55 7.52
N ILE A 18 12.62 -5.98 6.52
CA ILE A 18 11.22 -5.55 6.55
C ILE A 18 10.39 -6.39 5.58
N SER A 19 9.14 -6.67 5.95
CA SER A 19 8.17 -7.41 5.14
C SER A 19 7.23 -6.48 4.39
N GLY A 20 6.46 -7.02 3.42
CA GLY A 20 5.42 -6.23 2.73
C GLY A 20 4.43 -5.55 3.67
N LYS A 21 4.03 -6.23 4.76
CA LYS A 21 3.17 -5.64 5.81
C LYS A 21 3.84 -4.50 6.57
N ASP A 22 5.16 -4.54 6.73
CA ASP A 22 5.92 -3.47 7.37
C ASP A 22 5.95 -2.22 6.49
N VAL A 23 6.16 -2.40 5.19
CA VAL A 23 6.07 -1.30 4.22
C VAL A 23 4.65 -0.74 4.17
N THR A 24 3.61 -1.57 4.16
CA THR A 24 2.22 -1.10 4.23
C THR A 24 2.00 -0.24 5.47
N PHE A 25 2.47 -0.70 6.63
CA PHE A 25 2.41 0.05 7.88
C PHE A 25 3.12 1.41 7.78
N LEU A 26 4.35 1.46 7.25
CA LEU A 26 5.13 2.69 7.08
C LEU A 26 4.46 3.65 6.09
N ARG A 27 3.98 3.15 4.93
CA ARG A 27 3.23 3.95 3.94
C ARG A 27 1.97 4.57 4.56
N THR A 28 1.23 3.80 5.37
CA THR A 28 0.06 4.30 6.08
C THR A 28 0.41 5.43 7.05
N ILE A 29 1.52 5.32 7.79
CA ILE A 29 2.00 6.41 8.66
C ILE A 29 2.31 7.66 7.80
N ARG A 30 3.03 7.50 6.68
CA ARG A 30 3.33 8.63 5.77
C ARG A 30 2.07 9.34 5.32
N THR A 31 1.09 8.59 4.83
CA THR A 31 -0.19 9.14 4.35
C THR A 31 -0.93 9.90 5.45
N LEU A 32 -1.04 9.30 6.64
CA LEU A 32 -1.74 9.94 7.76
C LEU A 32 -1.04 11.23 8.21
N ASN A 33 0.29 11.23 8.25
CA ASN A 33 1.05 12.42 8.63
C ASN A 33 0.98 13.52 7.57
N ALA A 34 1.04 13.18 6.28
CA ALA A 34 0.92 14.14 5.19
C ALA A 34 -0.45 14.83 5.12
N THR A 35 -1.52 14.15 5.56
CA THR A 35 -2.87 14.74 5.63
C THR A 35 -3.09 15.64 6.84
N HIS A 36 -2.13 15.70 7.76
CA HIS A 36 -2.24 16.49 8.98
C HIS A 36 -1.46 17.79 8.84
N ASP A 37 -2.01 18.71 8.06
CA ASP A 37 -1.47 20.06 7.93
C ASP A 37 -1.66 20.85 9.24
N VAL A 38 -0.60 21.57 9.60
CA VAL A 38 -0.33 22.14 10.92
C VAL A 38 -1.26 23.33 11.17
N GLY A 39 -2.39 23.12 11.85
CA GLY A 39 -3.38 24.19 12.01
C GLY A 39 -4.26 24.20 13.26
N ASN A 40 -4.24 23.17 14.12
CA ASN A 40 -5.03 23.18 15.35
C ASN A 40 -4.29 22.49 16.49
N GLU A 41 -3.84 23.28 17.46
CA GLU A 41 -3.12 22.88 18.69
C GLU A 41 -3.92 21.95 19.63
N GLU A 42 -5.07 21.40 19.23
CA GLU A 42 -5.94 20.60 20.10
C GLU A 42 -6.30 19.19 19.61
N ILE A 43 -5.91 18.75 18.40
CA ILE A 43 -6.42 17.48 17.86
C ILE A 43 -5.30 16.47 17.65
N GLY A 44 -5.49 15.31 18.30
CA GLY A 44 -4.56 14.20 18.46
C GLY A 44 -3.72 13.84 17.23
N ALA A 45 -2.48 13.47 17.52
CA ALA A 45 -1.47 13.16 16.53
C ALA A 45 -1.94 12.10 15.49
N PRO A 46 -1.59 12.27 14.21
CA PRO A 46 -2.39 11.79 13.10
C PRO A 46 -2.34 10.28 12.88
N ALA A 47 -1.17 9.66 13.01
CA ALA A 47 -1.03 8.20 12.85
C ALA A 47 -1.23 7.46 14.18
N THR A 48 -2.45 7.48 14.70
CA THR A 48 -2.82 6.69 15.89
C THR A 48 -2.98 5.20 15.54
N THR A 49 -2.91 4.31 16.54
CA THR A 49 -3.17 2.87 16.34
C THR A 49 -4.50 2.60 15.63
N GLY A 50 -5.55 3.35 15.95
CA GLY A 50 -6.87 3.18 15.35
C GLY A 50 -6.89 3.56 13.88
N ARG A 51 -6.33 4.73 13.55
CA ARG A 51 -6.26 5.23 12.17
C ARG A 51 -5.34 4.40 11.29
N ILE A 52 -4.20 3.97 11.82
CA ILE A 52 -3.29 3.06 11.10
C ILE A 52 -4.03 1.75 10.77
N ARG A 53 -4.75 1.16 11.74
CA ARG A 53 -5.50 -0.07 11.53
C ARG A 53 -6.55 0.08 10.42
N GLU A 54 -7.32 1.16 10.48
CA GLU A 54 -8.38 1.45 9.52
C GLU A 54 -7.86 1.61 8.10
N LEU A 55 -6.76 2.34 7.91
CA LEU A 55 -6.22 2.63 6.59
C LEU A 55 -5.30 1.53 6.03
N SER A 56 -4.60 0.77 6.89
CA SER A 56 -3.69 -0.30 6.46
C SER A 56 -4.33 -1.67 6.29
N GLY A 57 -5.53 -1.89 6.85
CA GLY A 57 -6.16 -3.21 6.94
C GLY A 57 -5.46 -4.20 7.89
N LEU A 58 -4.37 -3.80 8.56
CA LEU A 58 -3.65 -4.64 9.51
C LEU A 58 -4.48 -4.88 10.77
N VAL A 59 -4.30 -6.02 11.44
CA VAL A 59 -5.04 -6.27 12.69
C VAL A 59 -4.46 -5.45 13.85
N ARG A 60 -5.30 -5.17 14.86
CA ARG A 60 -4.91 -4.33 16.00
C ARG A 60 -3.64 -4.82 16.72
N SER A 61 -3.47 -6.13 16.87
CA SER A 61 -2.30 -6.73 17.51
C SER A 61 -1.01 -6.50 16.69
N GLU A 62 -1.09 -6.58 15.36
CA GLU A 62 0.02 -6.32 14.44
C GLU A 62 0.48 -4.86 14.50
N VAL A 63 -0.47 -3.92 14.51
CA VAL A 63 -0.18 -2.48 14.65
C VAL A 63 0.44 -2.19 16.02
N GLN A 64 -0.12 -2.74 17.09
CA GLN A 64 0.41 -2.55 18.44
C GLN A 64 1.80 -3.16 18.64
N HIS A 65 2.05 -4.32 18.01
CA HIS A 65 3.37 -4.94 18.02
C HIS A 65 4.42 -4.00 17.42
N ARG A 66 4.14 -3.45 16.23
CA ARG A 66 5.03 -2.51 15.54
C ARG A 66 5.30 -1.23 16.34
N LEU A 67 4.28 -0.70 17.00
CA LEU A 67 4.40 0.51 17.83
C LEU A 67 5.08 0.31 19.20
N LYS A 68 5.24 -0.92 19.69
CA LYS A 68 5.69 -1.16 21.08
C LYS A 68 6.88 -2.09 21.23
N ARG A 69 7.06 -3.05 20.33
CA ARG A 69 7.94 -4.22 20.54
C ARG A 69 8.74 -4.61 19.31
N SER A 70 8.59 -3.91 18.19
CA SER A 70 9.27 -4.27 16.96
C SER A 70 10.63 -3.61 16.88
N GLU A 71 11.69 -4.40 17.05
CA GLU A 71 13.08 -3.96 16.84
C GLU A 71 13.25 -3.38 15.42
N LYS A 72 12.61 -4.02 14.42
CA LYS A 72 12.60 -3.58 13.01
C LYS A 72 12.09 -2.15 12.78
N MET A 73 11.29 -1.61 13.70
CA MET A 73 10.62 -0.31 13.56
C MET A 73 11.32 0.79 14.38
N THR A 74 12.30 0.42 15.22
CA THR A 74 12.84 1.33 16.24
C THR A 74 13.55 2.54 15.62
N ASP A 75 14.24 2.33 14.50
CA ASP A 75 14.94 3.40 13.78
C ASP A 75 14.10 4.00 12.64
N LEU A 76 12.95 3.39 12.30
CA LEU A 76 12.10 3.79 11.16
C LEU A 76 10.92 4.68 11.57
N ILE A 77 10.53 4.65 12.84
CA ILE A 77 9.43 5.48 13.37
C ILE A 77 9.77 6.07 14.73
N THR A 78 9.26 7.28 14.98
CA THR A 78 9.20 7.89 16.31
C THR A 78 7.80 7.68 16.88
N VAL A 79 7.69 7.08 18.06
CA VAL A 79 6.39 6.85 18.73
C VAL A 79 6.17 7.88 19.82
N HIS A 80 5.14 8.71 19.67
CA HIS A 80 4.78 9.70 20.69
C HIS A 80 3.85 9.09 21.74
N SER A 81 4.08 9.49 22.99
CA SER A 81 3.23 9.07 24.10
C SER A 81 1.83 9.67 23.98
N ALA A 82 0.86 8.95 24.54
CA ALA A 82 -0.52 9.39 24.63
C ALA A 82 -0.61 10.76 25.33
N PRO A 83 -1.26 11.77 24.73
CA PRO A 83 -1.51 13.02 25.43
C PRO A 83 -2.48 12.77 26.60
N VAL A 84 -2.39 13.61 27.64
CA VAL A 84 -3.34 13.59 28.76
C VAL A 84 -4.26 14.79 28.59
N TYR A 85 -5.55 14.53 28.39
CA TYR A 85 -6.54 15.59 28.23
C TYR A 85 -6.92 16.21 29.59
N ASN A 86 -7.54 17.39 29.55
CA ASN A 86 -7.95 18.15 30.74
C ASN A 86 -8.88 17.39 31.69
N ASN A 87 -9.57 16.34 31.20
CA ASN A 87 -10.43 15.45 31.99
C ASN A 87 -9.67 14.26 32.64
N GLY A 88 -8.32 14.23 32.55
CA GLY A 88 -7.49 13.13 33.02
C GLY A 88 -7.48 11.88 32.12
N GLN A 89 -8.23 11.89 31.02
CA GLN A 89 -8.25 10.80 30.05
C GLN A 89 -6.96 10.77 29.25
N ARG A 90 -6.40 9.57 29.07
CA ARG A 90 -5.25 9.37 28.18
C ARG A 90 -5.73 9.17 26.75
N GLY A 91 -5.18 9.95 25.82
CA GLY A 91 -5.40 9.80 24.39
C GLY A 91 -4.70 8.58 23.80
N PRO A 92 -4.86 8.35 22.49
CA PRO A 92 -4.11 7.32 21.79
C PRO A 92 -2.63 7.73 21.60
N LYS A 93 -1.74 6.74 21.53
CA LYS A 93 -0.38 6.96 21.03
C LYS A 93 -0.41 7.23 19.52
N SER A 94 0.57 7.97 19.03
CA SER A 94 0.81 8.21 17.61
C SER A 94 2.22 7.84 17.19
N ALA A 95 2.47 7.78 15.89
CA ALA A 95 3.79 7.58 15.34
C ALA A 95 4.08 8.53 14.18
N GLU A 96 5.35 8.87 14.00
CA GLU A 96 5.87 9.62 12.87
C GLU A 96 6.99 8.83 12.19
N LEU A 97 7.17 9.02 10.88
CA LEU A 97 8.31 8.43 10.19
C LEU A 97 9.57 9.20 10.55
N THR A 98 10.68 8.47 10.74
CA THR A 98 12.00 9.07 10.78
C THR A 98 12.51 9.30 9.37
N GLU A 99 13.62 10.04 9.22
CA GLU A 99 14.30 10.18 7.94
C GLU A 99 14.72 8.82 7.34
N ALA A 100 15.20 7.90 8.17
CA ALA A 100 15.51 6.53 7.75
C ALA A 100 14.25 5.79 7.27
N GLY A 101 13.11 5.97 7.95
CA GLY A 101 11.82 5.44 7.51
C GLY A 101 11.40 5.93 6.13
N GLU A 102 11.59 7.22 5.86
CA GLU A 102 11.30 7.81 4.53
C GLU A 102 12.25 7.29 3.45
N GLN A 103 13.55 7.23 3.72
CA GLN A 103 14.55 6.71 2.78
C GLN A 103 14.26 5.25 2.39
N VAL A 104 13.87 4.41 3.35
CA VAL A 104 13.45 3.03 3.09
C VAL A 104 12.23 2.97 2.18
N LEU A 105 11.22 3.81 2.40
CA LEU A 105 10.04 3.86 1.54
C LEU A 105 10.38 4.32 0.12
N GLU A 106 11.32 5.25 -0.03
CA GLU A 106 11.79 5.69 -1.34
C GLU A 106 12.53 4.56 -2.07
N GLN A 107 13.46 3.87 -1.41
CA GLN A 107 14.20 2.75 -2.00
C GLN A 107 13.26 1.61 -2.43
N VAL A 108 12.23 1.30 -1.63
CA VAL A 108 11.20 0.32 -2.03
C VAL A 108 10.40 0.81 -3.25
N THR A 109 10.09 2.10 -3.31
CA THR A 109 9.31 2.68 -4.41
C THR A 109 10.10 2.71 -5.72
N ARG A 110 11.42 2.97 -5.65
CA ARG A 110 12.32 2.94 -6.80
C ARG A 110 12.66 1.52 -7.28
N GLY A 111 12.42 0.51 -6.43
CA GLY A 111 12.76 -0.89 -6.71
C GLY A 111 14.15 -1.31 -6.23
N ASP A 112 14.90 -0.41 -5.59
CA ASP A 112 16.25 -0.68 -5.04
C ASP A 112 16.18 -1.72 -3.91
N LEU A 113 15.07 -1.73 -3.16
CA LEU A 113 14.74 -2.73 -2.14
C LEU A 113 13.61 -3.64 -2.61
N SER A 114 13.96 -4.86 -3.00
CA SER A 114 12.97 -5.94 -3.19
C SER A 114 12.51 -6.46 -1.83
N ILE A 115 11.20 -6.35 -1.57
CA ILE A 115 10.57 -6.78 -0.32
C ILE A 115 9.64 -7.96 -0.61
N GLU A 116 9.82 -9.04 0.12
CA GLU A 116 9.00 -10.24 -0.02
C GLU A 116 7.52 -9.94 0.31
N GLY A 117 6.62 -10.34 -0.59
CA GLY A 117 5.18 -10.10 -0.47
C GLY A 117 4.70 -8.72 -0.95
N LEU A 118 5.58 -7.90 -1.54
CA LEU A 118 5.21 -6.70 -2.30
C LEU A 118 5.39 -6.95 -3.79
N ALA A 119 4.46 -6.44 -4.60
CA ALA A 119 4.62 -6.42 -6.04
C ALA A 119 5.85 -5.58 -6.40
N THR A 120 6.70 -6.14 -7.27
CA THR A 120 7.84 -5.39 -7.81
C THR A 120 7.36 -4.31 -8.79
N PRO A 121 8.18 -3.27 -9.09
CA PRO A 121 7.84 -2.32 -10.15
C PRO A 121 7.53 -2.99 -11.49
N GLU A 122 8.23 -4.08 -11.82
CA GLU A 122 8.02 -4.88 -13.02
C GLU A 122 6.65 -5.61 -12.99
N ASP A 123 6.23 -6.10 -11.82
CA ASP A 123 4.89 -6.68 -11.64
C ASP A 123 3.79 -5.62 -11.81
N ILE A 124 4.03 -4.40 -11.33
CA ILE A 124 3.10 -3.27 -11.48
C ILE A 124 2.99 -2.88 -12.96
N GLU A 125 4.12 -2.72 -13.66
CA GLU A 125 4.13 -2.39 -15.09
C GLU A 125 3.41 -3.46 -15.92
N ARG A 126 3.61 -4.75 -15.59
CA ARG A 126 2.88 -5.86 -16.21
C ARG A 126 1.37 -5.74 -15.96
N LEU A 127 0.95 -5.50 -14.72
CA LEU A 127 -0.47 -5.36 -14.36
C LEU A 127 -1.11 -4.13 -15.03
N GLU A 128 -0.42 -3.01 -15.12
CA GLU A 128 -0.90 -1.81 -15.82
C GLU A 128 -1.12 -2.11 -17.30
N LYS A 129 -0.19 -2.83 -17.94
CA LYS A 129 -0.34 -3.26 -19.32
C LYS A 129 -1.52 -4.20 -19.51
N GLU A 130 -1.68 -5.20 -18.63
CA GLU A 130 -2.83 -6.11 -18.67
C GLU A 130 -4.16 -5.35 -18.50
N LEU A 131 -4.21 -4.33 -17.63
CA LEU A 131 -5.40 -3.49 -17.45
C LEU A 131 -5.72 -2.65 -18.69
N VAL A 132 -4.71 -2.14 -19.40
CA VAL A 132 -4.89 -1.44 -20.68
C VAL A 132 -5.46 -2.39 -21.73
N ASP A 133 -4.91 -3.60 -21.84
CA ASP A 133 -5.38 -4.62 -22.78
C ASP A 133 -6.85 -5.02 -22.51
N ILE A 134 -7.23 -5.16 -21.23
CA ILE A 134 -8.61 -5.43 -20.82
C ILE A 134 -9.54 -4.27 -21.21
N LYS A 135 -9.16 -3.03 -20.87
CA LYS A 135 -9.98 -1.85 -21.19
C LYS A 135 -10.20 -1.72 -22.69
N GLN A 136 -9.15 -1.91 -23.48
CA GLN A 136 -9.25 -1.87 -24.93
C GLN A 136 -10.19 -2.97 -25.45
N THR A 137 -10.08 -4.18 -24.91
CA THR A 137 -10.96 -5.31 -25.29
C THR A 137 -12.43 -5.00 -24.95
N LEU A 138 -12.71 -4.35 -23.82
CA LEU A 138 -14.05 -3.93 -23.42
C LEU A 138 -14.61 -2.80 -24.29
N SER A 139 -13.82 -1.78 -24.61
CA SER A 139 -14.26 -0.71 -25.52
C SER A 139 -14.54 -1.23 -26.93
N GLU A 140 -13.69 -2.12 -27.46
CA GLU A 140 -13.93 -2.78 -28.75
C GLU A 140 -15.18 -3.68 -28.75
N PHE A 141 -15.60 -4.16 -27.58
CA PHE A 141 -16.84 -4.91 -27.39
C PHE A 141 -18.07 -4.00 -27.39
N GLU A 142 -18.04 -2.89 -26.65
CA GLU A 142 -19.12 -1.88 -26.63
C GLU A 142 -19.36 -1.23 -27.99
N GLU A 143 -18.31 -1.02 -28.78
CA GLU A 143 -18.38 -0.40 -30.10
C GLU A 143 -18.81 -1.37 -31.22
N SER A 144 -18.95 -2.68 -30.95
CA SER A 144 -19.32 -3.67 -31.96
C SER A 144 -20.82 -3.64 -32.26
N PRO A 145 -21.25 -3.16 -33.45
CA PRO A 145 -22.67 -2.91 -33.74
C PRO A 145 -23.49 -4.18 -34.07
N THR A 146 -22.86 -5.36 -34.09
CA THR A 146 -23.53 -6.62 -34.50
C THR A 146 -23.29 -7.80 -33.55
N GLY A 147 -22.44 -7.66 -32.53
CA GLY A 147 -22.05 -8.78 -31.65
C GLY A 147 -21.31 -9.92 -32.38
N ALA A 148 -20.93 -9.74 -33.65
CA ALA A 148 -20.19 -10.73 -34.42
C ALA A 148 -18.69 -10.56 -34.16
N PHE A 149 -18.07 -11.61 -33.61
CA PHE A 149 -16.64 -11.65 -33.36
C PHE A 149 -15.89 -12.14 -34.61
N ASP A 150 -14.84 -11.42 -35.00
CA ASP A 150 -13.80 -12.01 -35.85
C ASP A 150 -12.93 -12.98 -35.02
N GLU A 151 -12.13 -13.83 -35.68
CA GLU A 151 -11.30 -14.84 -35.01
C GLU A 151 -10.32 -14.23 -33.99
N LYS A 152 -9.79 -13.02 -34.25
CA LYS A 152 -8.85 -12.33 -33.35
C LYS A 152 -9.54 -11.77 -32.11
N LYS A 153 -10.76 -11.25 -32.27
CA LYS A 153 -11.59 -10.78 -31.15
C LYS A 153 -12.09 -11.94 -30.31
N THR A 154 -12.39 -13.08 -30.92
CA THR A 154 -12.78 -14.31 -30.22
C THR A 154 -11.65 -14.82 -29.30
N GLU A 155 -10.40 -14.81 -29.79
CA GLU A 155 -9.24 -15.23 -29.00
C GLU A 155 -8.99 -14.32 -27.78
N ARG A 156 -9.16 -13.00 -27.95
CA ARG A 156 -9.02 -12.02 -26.86
C ARG A 156 -10.14 -12.12 -25.83
N VAL A 157 -11.37 -12.37 -26.27
CA VAL A 157 -12.53 -12.59 -25.38
C VAL A 157 -12.37 -13.90 -24.61
N ASN A 158 -11.88 -14.97 -25.24
CA ASN A 158 -11.57 -16.21 -24.54
C ASN A 158 -10.50 -15.99 -23.45
N LYS A 159 -9.45 -15.20 -23.76
CA LYS A 159 -8.45 -14.82 -22.77
C LYS A 159 -9.04 -14.01 -21.61
N LEU A 160 -10.01 -13.13 -21.88
CA LEU A 160 -10.74 -12.39 -20.86
C LEU A 160 -11.58 -13.34 -19.97
N PHE A 161 -12.24 -14.34 -20.56
CA PHE A 161 -12.99 -15.35 -19.81
C PHE A 161 -12.08 -16.21 -18.92
N GLU A 162 -10.91 -16.63 -19.42
CA GLU A 162 -9.91 -17.37 -18.62
C GLU A 162 -9.42 -16.55 -17.42
N MET A 163 -9.20 -15.25 -17.61
CA MET A 163 -8.85 -14.34 -16.53
C MET A 163 -10.00 -14.18 -15.53
N MET A 164 -11.25 -14.04 -15.99
CA MET A 164 -12.41 -13.96 -15.10
C MET A 164 -12.58 -15.21 -14.24
N VAL A 165 -12.37 -16.41 -14.80
CA VAL A 165 -12.39 -17.67 -14.02
C VAL A 165 -11.32 -17.66 -12.94
N THR A 166 -10.12 -17.15 -13.26
CA THR A 166 -9.03 -17.01 -12.28
C THR A 166 -9.40 -16.05 -11.16
N PHE A 167 -10.02 -14.89 -11.50
CA PHE A 167 -10.51 -13.94 -10.51
C PHE A 167 -11.63 -14.52 -9.64
N MET A 168 -12.61 -15.22 -10.24
CA MET A 168 -13.69 -15.88 -9.51
C MET A 168 -13.14 -16.89 -8.49
N ASN A 169 -12.20 -17.74 -8.89
CA ASN A 169 -11.55 -18.68 -7.99
C ASN A 169 -10.80 -17.97 -6.85
N ALA A 170 -10.18 -16.83 -7.14
CA ALA A 170 -9.50 -16.02 -6.12
C ALA A 170 -10.48 -15.38 -5.14
N PHE A 171 -11.63 -14.89 -5.60
CA PHE A 171 -12.69 -14.33 -4.76
C PHE A 171 -13.38 -15.40 -3.90
N GLU A 172 -13.65 -16.58 -4.47
CA GLU A 172 -14.18 -17.73 -3.72
C GLU A 172 -13.19 -18.19 -2.64
N ALA A 173 -11.89 -18.24 -2.95
CA ALA A 173 -10.84 -18.51 -1.96
C ALA A 173 -10.72 -17.42 -0.87
N MET A 174 -11.20 -16.21 -1.13
CA MET A 174 -11.27 -15.10 -0.19
C MET A 174 -12.64 -14.98 0.51
N ASP A 175 -13.56 -15.93 0.30
CA ASP A 175 -14.91 -15.96 0.87
C ASP A 175 -15.73 -14.68 0.54
N VAL A 176 -15.48 -14.10 -0.63
CA VAL A 176 -16.23 -12.95 -1.15
C VAL A 176 -17.40 -13.47 -1.98
N ASP A 177 -18.63 -13.22 -1.51
CA ASP A 177 -19.84 -13.57 -2.25
C ASP A 177 -20.03 -12.62 -3.44
N LEU A 178 -19.73 -13.12 -4.63
CA LEU A 178 -19.87 -12.37 -5.87
C LEU A 178 -21.34 -12.17 -6.29
N ASP A 179 -22.27 -13.01 -5.78
CA ASP A 179 -23.70 -12.85 -6.08
C ASP A 179 -24.30 -11.64 -5.35
N GLU A 180 -23.78 -11.27 -4.17
CA GLU A 180 -24.18 -10.04 -3.46
C GLU A 180 -23.80 -8.76 -4.22
N HIS A 181 -22.78 -8.84 -5.09
CA HIS A 181 -22.29 -7.73 -5.91
C HIS A 181 -22.74 -7.79 -7.37
N ARG A 182 -23.59 -8.76 -7.72
CA ARG A 182 -24.14 -8.85 -9.06
C ARG A 182 -25.11 -7.68 -9.27
N PRO A 183 -24.89 -6.81 -10.27
CA PRO A 183 -25.84 -5.75 -10.56
C PRO A 183 -27.19 -6.37 -10.91
N GLU A 184 -28.27 -5.85 -10.32
CA GLU A 184 -29.64 -6.25 -10.68
C GLU A 184 -29.83 -5.99 -12.17
N THR A 185 -29.87 -7.07 -12.95
CA THR A 185 -30.21 -7.01 -14.37
C THR A 185 -31.73 -7.06 -14.49
N GLU A 186 -32.36 -5.98 -14.96
CA GLU A 186 -33.76 -5.94 -15.40
C GLU A 186 -34.02 -6.89 -16.59
#